data_AF-A0A4Q6DSZ7-F1
#
_entry.id   AF-A0A4Q6DSZ7-F1
#
_cell.length_a   1.000
_cell.length_b   1.000
_cell.length_c   1.000
_cell.angle_alpha   90.00
_cell.angle_beta   90.00
_cell.angle_gamma   90.00
#
_symmetry.space_group_name_H-M   'P 1'
#
loop_
_entity.id
_entity.type
_entity.pdbx_description
1 polymer ?
#
loop_
_entity_poly.entity_id
_entity_poly.type
_entity_poly.pdbx_seq_one_letter_code
_entity_poly.pdbx_strand_id
1 'polypeptide(L)'
;FFYWADKLGLLVWGEMPSAYRFTHLSVERITAEWTEAIDRDMNHPSLVVWVPFNESWGVPDLAEKVAHQSAVQALYHLTKTLDATRPVIGNDGWESTATDILGIHDYEHLPERLLEKYASSKNIGDVLSSRWPGGRMLTVEGYPHTGQPVMLTEFGGIACIDPADSRDRKNWGYTVCESPDELRGRYEALLKAVHRIELFDGFCYTQFTDTFQEANGLFTMDRQPKFPLEAMAWATRGAGYTRGELSSVPQAPILNGPPGNASPLTLDHLVMESEKSHAP
;
A
#
# COMPACT_ATOMS: atom_id res chain seq x y z
N PHE A 1 4.55 -2.94 -18.88
CA PHE A 1 4.94 -2.63 -17.50
C PHE A 1 5.92 -3.67 -16.96
N PHE A 2 5.50 -4.91 -16.70
CA PHE A 2 6.33 -5.95 -16.09
C PHE A 2 7.70 -6.18 -16.74
N TYR A 3 7.81 -6.14 -18.07
CA TYR A 3 9.12 -6.20 -18.76
C TYR A 3 10.14 -5.19 -18.20
N TRP A 4 9.73 -3.96 -17.90
CA TRP A 4 10.62 -2.95 -17.36
C TRP A 4 10.90 -3.16 -15.87
N ALA A 5 9.92 -3.60 -15.10
CA ALA A 5 10.12 -3.99 -13.70
C ALA A 5 11.17 -5.10 -13.60
N ASP A 6 11.09 -6.12 -14.46
CA ASP A 6 12.09 -7.19 -14.56
C ASP A 6 13.49 -6.67 -14.89
N LYS A 7 13.58 -5.71 -15.83
CA LYS A 7 14.86 -5.14 -16.28
C LYS A 7 15.50 -4.22 -15.23
N LEU A 8 14.68 -3.53 -14.45
CA LEU A 8 15.13 -2.56 -13.44
C LEU A 8 15.29 -3.17 -12.04
N GLY A 9 14.79 -4.39 -11.82
CA GLY A 9 14.83 -5.06 -10.52
C GLY A 9 13.82 -4.49 -9.53
N LEU A 10 12.65 -4.04 -10.01
CA LEU A 10 11.55 -3.60 -9.16
C LEU A 10 10.71 -4.79 -8.75
N LEU A 11 10.25 -4.83 -7.50
CA LEU A 11 9.32 -5.83 -7.02
C LEU A 11 7.89 -5.32 -7.16
N VAL A 12 7.00 -6.17 -7.63
CA VAL A 12 5.62 -5.81 -7.97
C VAL A 12 4.65 -6.79 -7.32
N TRP A 13 3.55 -6.26 -6.78
CA TRP A 13 2.38 -7.06 -6.41
C TRP A 13 1.36 -6.99 -7.54
N GLY A 14 0.90 -8.15 -8.00
CA GLY A 14 -0.09 -8.26 -9.08
C GLY A 14 -1.49 -8.31 -8.51
N GLU A 15 -2.22 -7.21 -8.65
CA GLU A 15 -3.58 -7.05 -8.13
C GLU A 15 -4.63 -7.14 -9.23
N MET A 16 -5.77 -7.76 -8.93
CA MET A 16 -6.93 -7.81 -9.81
C MET A 16 -7.78 -6.53 -9.66
N PRO A 17 -8.24 -5.91 -10.77
CA PRO A 17 -9.28 -4.90 -10.69
C PRO A 17 -10.54 -5.48 -10.05
N SER A 18 -10.94 -4.92 -8.91
CA SER A 18 -12.05 -5.47 -8.14
C SER A 18 -13.41 -5.04 -8.71
N ALA A 19 -14.38 -5.96 -8.71
CA ALA A 19 -15.74 -5.65 -9.12
C ALA A 19 -16.44 -4.72 -8.12
N TYR A 20 -17.41 -3.91 -8.56
CA TYR A 20 -18.15 -3.04 -7.64
C TYR A 20 -19.16 -3.81 -6.76
N ARG A 21 -19.75 -4.90 -7.25
CA ARG A 21 -20.79 -5.69 -6.55
C ARG A 21 -20.54 -7.20 -6.61
N PHE A 22 -20.95 -7.89 -5.55
CA PHE A 22 -21.01 -9.35 -5.53
C PHE A 22 -22.25 -9.87 -6.26
N THR A 23 -22.05 -10.63 -7.33
CA THR A 23 -23.08 -11.30 -8.13
C THR A 23 -22.51 -12.59 -8.73
N HIS A 24 -23.36 -13.52 -9.16
CA HIS A 24 -22.89 -14.71 -9.88
C HIS A 24 -22.05 -14.34 -11.12
N LEU A 25 -22.50 -13.35 -11.89
CA LEU A 25 -21.78 -12.88 -13.07
C LEU A 25 -20.41 -12.27 -12.73
N SER A 26 -20.30 -11.49 -11.66
CA SER A 26 -19.00 -10.94 -11.26
C SER A 26 -18.05 -12.02 -10.76
N VAL A 27 -18.54 -13.04 -10.05
CA VAL A 27 -17.72 -14.19 -9.62
C VAL A 27 -17.24 -15.02 -10.82
N GLU A 28 -18.11 -15.29 -11.80
CA GLU A 28 -17.72 -16.00 -13.03
C GLU A 28 -16.65 -15.24 -13.81
N ARG A 29 -16.83 -13.93 -13.99
CA ARG A 29 -15.90 -13.08 -14.74
C ARG A 29 -14.56 -12.94 -14.03
N ILE A 30 -14.56 -12.58 -12.75
CA ILE A 30 -13.31 -12.41 -12.00
C ILE A 30 -12.52 -13.73 -11.96
N THR A 31 -13.18 -14.89 -11.86
CA THR A 31 -12.50 -16.18 -11.87
C THR A 31 -11.82 -16.47 -13.21
N ALA A 32 -12.51 -16.19 -14.32
CA ALA A 32 -11.95 -16.36 -15.66
C ALA A 32 -10.79 -15.39 -15.91
N GLU A 33 -11.02 -14.10 -15.68
CA GLU A 33 -10.03 -13.04 -15.92
C GLU A 33 -8.80 -13.21 -15.01
N TRP A 34 -8.99 -13.64 -13.76
CA TRP A 34 -7.88 -13.91 -12.84
C TRP A 34 -7.01 -15.08 -13.29
N THR A 35 -7.62 -16.15 -13.80
CA THR A 35 -6.87 -17.29 -14.36
C THR A 35 -6.05 -16.85 -15.57
N GLU A 36 -6.62 -16.02 -16.44
CA GLU A 36 -5.91 -15.44 -17.59
C GLU A 36 -4.77 -14.50 -17.17
N ALA A 37 -4.97 -13.68 -16.12
CA ALA A 37 -3.94 -12.81 -15.58
C ALA A 37 -2.75 -13.59 -15.03
N ILE A 38 -3.00 -14.68 -14.29
CA ILE A 38 -1.93 -15.55 -13.78
C ILE A 38 -1.16 -16.19 -14.93
N ASP A 39 -1.85 -16.82 -15.89
CA ASP A 39 -1.20 -17.48 -17.03
C ASP A 39 -0.33 -16.51 -17.84
N ARG A 40 -0.83 -15.29 -18.03
CA ARG A 40 -0.12 -14.22 -18.73
C ARG A 40 1.14 -13.76 -17.97
N ASP A 41 1.03 -13.51 -16.66
CA ASP A 41 2.04 -12.74 -15.93
C ASP A 41 2.98 -13.59 -15.05
N MET A 42 2.70 -14.88 -14.82
CA MET A 42 3.47 -15.74 -13.89
C MET A 42 4.97 -15.87 -14.20
N ASN A 43 5.37 -15.62 -15.46
CA ASN A 43 6.76 -15.71 -15.91
C ASN A 43 7.58 -14.44 -15.62
N HIS A 44 6.99 -13.41 -15.03
CA HIS A 44 7.70 -12.20 -14.63
C HIS A 44 8.40 -12.36 -13.26
N PRO A 45 9.74 -12.33 -13.18
CA PRO A 45 10.45 -12.39 -11.91
C PRO A 45 10.21 -11.17 -11.01
N SER A 46 9.84 -10.01 -11.56
CA SER A 46 9.49 -8.83 -10.76
C SER A 46 8.21 -9.03 -9.95
N LEU A 47 7.29 -9.86 -10.46
CA LEU A 47 6.04 -10.15 -9.79
C LEU A 47 6.32 -11.09 -8.61
N VAL A 48 6.00 -10.66 -7.40
CA VAL A 48 6.35 -11.40 -6.17
C VAL A 48 5.17 -11.77 -5.29
N VAL A 49 4.00 -11.14 -5.45
CA VAL A 49 2.78 -11.44 -4.68
C VAL A 49 1.56 -11.29 -5.58
N TRP A 50 0.53 -12.09 -5.32
CA TRP A 50 -0.76 -12.02 -5.99
C TRP A 50 -1.86 -11.51 -5.06
N VAL A 51 -2.73 -10.62 -5.55
CA VAL A 51 -3.81 -9.98 -4.77
C VAL A 51 -5.14 -10.04 -5.56
N PRO A 52 -5.96 -11.09 -5.40
CA PRO A 52 -7.25 -11.21 -6.11
C PRO A 52 -8.33 -10.21 -5.66
N PHE A 53 -8.28 -9.70 -4.43
CA PHE A 53 -9.22 -8.70 -3.92
C PHE A 53 -8.52 -7.64 -3.10
N ASN A 54 -9.07 -6.43 -3.13
CA ASN A 54 -8.58 -5.30 -2.37
C ASN A 54 -9.74 -4.60 -1.65
N GLU A 55 -9.57 -4.25 -0.37
CA GLU A 55 -10.52 -3.46 0.43
C GLU A 55 -11.94 -4.06 0.51
N SER A 56 -12.08 -5.36 0.30
CA SER A 56 -13.36 -6.07 0.18
C SER A 56 -14.22 -5.61 -1.01
N TRP A 57 -13.65 -4.91 -2.00
CA TRP A 57 -14.35 -4.59 -3.25
C TRP A 57 -14.76 -5.88 -3.96
N GLY A 58 -16.02 -5.92 -4.39
CA GLY A 58 -16.61 -7.11 -5.01
C GLY A 58 -17.14 -8.12 -4.00
N VAL A 59 -16.77 -8.00 -2.72
CA VAL A 59 -17.19 -8.85 -1.59
C VAL A 59 -17.54 -8.00 -0.36
N PRO A 60 -18.44 -6.98 -0.46
CA PRO A 60 -18.53 -5.89 0.52
C PRO A 60 -18.93 -6.33 1.95
N ASP A 61 -19.64 -7.44 2.09
CA ASP A 61 -20.09 -7.99 3.38
C ASP A 61 -19.21 -9.16 3.86
N LEU A 62 -17.89 -9.13 3.58
CA LEU A 62 -16.96 -10.24 3.80
C LEU A 62 -16.95 -10.76 5.26
N ALA A 63 -17.07 -9.86 6.24
CA ALA A 63 -17.16 -10.27 7.65
C ALA A 63 -18.44 -11.04 8.00
N GLU A 64 -19.54 -10.85 7.26
CA GLU A 64 -20.87 -11.35 7.64
C GLU A 64 -21.38 -12.48 6.73
N LYS A 65 -20.94 -12.53 5.47
CA LYS A 65 -21.48 -13.44 4.45
C LYS A 65 -20.49 -14.54 4.12
N VAL A 66 -20.87 -15.78 4.45
CA VAL A 66 -20.11 -16.99 4.09
C VAL A 66 -19.83 -17.05 2.58
N ALA A 67 -20.77 -16.65 1.72
CA ALA A 67 -20.56 -16.64 0.27
C ALA A 67 -19.39 -15.74 -0.18
N HIS A 68 -19.20 -14.60 0.48
CA HIS A 68 -18.09 -13.68 0.20
C HIS A 68 -16.77 -14.27 0.70
N GLN A 69 -16.77 -14.85 1.91
CA GLN A 69 -15.62 -15.55 2.48
C GLN A 69 -15.17 -16.72 1.60
N SER A 70 -16.14 -17.49 1.09
CA SER A 70 -15.89 -18.59 0.16
C SER A 70 -15.32 -18.11 -1.17
N ALA A 71 -15.73 -16.94 -1.69
CA ALA A 71 -15.18 -16.40 -2.92
C ALA A 71 -13.69 -16.02 -2.77
N VAL A 72 -13.34 -15.36 -1.67
CA VAL A 72 -11.94 -15.03 -1.34
C VAL A 72 -11.10 -16.30 -1.17
N GLN A 73 -11.60 -17.28 -0.39
CA GLN A 73 -10.91 -18.56 -0.19
C GLN A 73 -10.74 -19.33 -1.51
N ALA A 74 -11.76 -19.34 -2.38
CA ALA A 74 -11.71 -20.02 -3.66
C ALA A 74 -10.61 -19.43 -4.56
N LEU A 75 -10.56 -18.10 -4.70
CA LEU A 75 -9.53 -17.44 -5.51
C LEU A 75 -8.14 -17.56 -4.89
N TYR A 76 -8.02 -17.50 -3.56
CA TYR A 76 -6.77 -17.79 -2.86
C TYR A 76 -6.25 -19.20 -3.22
N HIS A 77 -7.06 -20.24 -3.02
CA HIS A 77 -6.63 -21.62 -3.28
C HIS A 77 -6.46 -21.94 -4.78
N LEU A 78 -7.26 -21.33 -5.65
CA LEU A 78 -7.04 -21.39 -7.11
C LEU A 78 -5.67 -20.80 -7.46
N THR A 79 -5.33 -19.62 -6.91
CA THR A 79 -4.02 -18.99 -7.13
C THR A 79 -2.89 -19.90 -6.65
N LYS A 80 -2.98 -20.46 -5.44
CA LYS A 80 -1.97 -21.42 -4.95
C LYS A 80 -1.85 -22.69 -5.80
N THR A 81 -2.89 -23.05 -6.55
CA THR A 81 -2.87 -24.20 -7.48
C THR A 81 -2.17 -23.84 -8.79
N LEU A 82 -2.41 -22.64 -9.32
CA LEU A 82 -1.83 -22.17 -10.58
C LEU A 82 -0.39 -21.66 -10.42
N ASP A 83 -0.09 -21.02 -9.30
CA ASP A 83 1.25 -20.59 -8.88
C ASP A 83 1.47 -20.92 -7.39
N ALA A 84 2.08 -22.08 -7.15
CA ALA A 84 2.35 -22.58 -5.80
C ALA A 84 3.53 -21.87 -5.10
N THR A 85 4.29 -21.03 -5.82
CA THR A 85 5.58 -20.51 -5.34
C THR A 85 5.47 -19.13 -4.71
N ARG A 86 4.54 -18.29 -5.18
CA ARG A 86 4.37 -16.92 -4.69
C ARG A 86 3.37 -16.85 -3.53
N PRO A 87 3.55 -15.90 -2.59
CA PRO A 87 2.53 -15.53 -1.61
C PRO A 87 1.27 -14.99 -2.28
N VAL A 88 0.12 -15.21 -1.63
CA VAL A 88 -1.18 -14.69 -2.06
C VAL A 88 -1.83 -13.91 -0.92
N ILE A 89 -2.28 -12.70 -1.21
CA ILE A 89 -3.08 -11.87 -0.30
C ILE A 89 -4.53 -11.95 -0.74
N GLY A 90 -5.33 -12.81 -0.08
CA GLY A 90 -6.70 -13.09 -0.54
C GLY A 90 -7.59 -11.84 -0.59
N ASN A 91 -7.47 -10.95 0.38
CA ASN A 91 -8.10 -9.63 0.41
C ASN A 91 -7.13 -8.66 1.10
N ASP A 92 -6.65 -7.64 0.40
CA ASP A 92 -5.71 -6.67 0.96
C ASP A 92 -6.42 -5.58 1.79
N GLY A 93 -5.71 -5.06 2.79
CA GLY A 93 -6.11 -3.97 3.67
C GLY A 93 -6.88 -4.33 4.93
N TRP A 94 -7.84 -5.26 4.85
CA TRP A 94 -8.64 -5.74 6.00
C TRP A 94 -9.42 -7.03 5.67
N GLU A 95 -10.19 -7.55 6.64
CA GLU A 95 -11.13 -8.68 6.51
C GLU A 95 -10.53 -9.93 5.87
N SER A 96 -9.32 -10.30 6.26
CA SER A 96 -8.67 -11.51 5.76
C SER A 96 -9.42 -12.78 6.20
N THR A 97 -9.64 -13.69 5.24
CA THR A 97 -10.13 -15.05 5.47
C THR A 97 -9.13 -16.13 5.03
N ALA A 98 -8.27 -15.84 4.05
CA ALA A 98 -7.19 -16.71 3.60
C ALA A 98 -6.08 -15.86 2.99
N THR A 99 -4.90 -15.87 3.61
CA THR A 99 -3.79 -15.01 3.18
C THR A 99 -2.44 -15.56 3.66
N ASP A 100 -1.40 -15.36 2.85
CA ASP A 100 -0.01 -15.60 3.21
C ASP A 100 0.64 -14.37 3.88
N ILE A 101 0.12 -13.16 3.61
CA ILE A 101 0.59 -11.87 4.17
C ILE A 101 -0.62 -11.08 4.67
N LEU A 102 -0.56 -10.52 5.87
CA LEU A 102 -1.61 -9.65 6.39
C LEU A 102 -1.32 -8.20 5.99
N GLY A 103 -2.04 -7.71 4.98
CA GLY A 103 -1.97 -6.31 4.58
C GLY A 103 -2.90 -5.41 5.40
N ILE A 104 -2.50 -4.15 5.54
CA ILE A 104 -3.13 -3.15 6.39
C ILE A 104 -3.21 -1.83 5.63
N HIS A 105 -4.41 -1.28 5.55
CA HIS A 105 -4.64 0.07 5.03
C HIS A 105 -4.92 1.01 6.20
N ASP A 106 -4.04 2.00 6.41
CA ASP A 106 -4.19 3.00 7.46
C ASP A 106 -3.79 4.40 7.01
N TYR A 107 -4.78 5.28 6.95
CA TYR A 107 -4.63 6.67 6.55
C TYR A 107 -4.55 7.63 7.75
N GLU A 108 -4.18 7.14 8.94
CA GLU A 108 -3.81 8.01 10.06
C GLU A 108 -2.63 8.90 9.67
N HIS A 109 -2.85 10.21 9.76
CA HIS A 109 -1.94 11.23 9.25
C HIS A 109 -1.05 11.82 10.34
N LEU A 110 -1.37 11.55 11.61
CA LEU A 110 -0.61 12.03 12.77
C LEU A 110 0.41 10.97 13.21
N PRO A 111 1.73 11.22 13.03
CA PRO A 111 2.79 10.26 13.35
C PRO A 111 2.72 9.72 14.78
N GLU A 112 2.38 10.56 15.75
CA GLU A 112 2.24 10.18 17.16
C GLU A 112 1.10 9.20 17.40
N ARG A 113 -0.03 9.33 16.68
CA ARG A 113 -1.17 8.41 16.78
C ARG A 113 -0.87 7.08 16.07
N LEU A 114 -0.13 7.13 14.97
CA LEU A 114 0.37 5.93 14.30
C LEU A 114 1.32 5.14 15.24
N LEU A 115 2.24 5.83 15.90
CA LEU A 115 3.13 5.23 16.90
C LEU A 115 2.35 4.73 18.12
N GLU A 116 1.34 5.46 18.61
CA GLU A 116 0.50 4.97 19.71
C GLU A 116 -0.23 3.68 19.32
N LYS A 117 -0.74 3.62 18.08
CA LYS A 117 -1.47 2.46 17.56
C LYS A 117 -0.59 1.22 17.38
N TYR A 118 0.65 1.38 16.91
CA TYR A 118 1.49 0.24 16.51
C TYR A 118 2.82 0.10 17.24
N ALA A 119 3.35 1.16 17.86
CA ALA A 119 4.64 1.14 18.56
C ALA A 119 4.52 0.92 20.07
N SER A 120 3.35 1.21 20.70
CA SER A 120 3.19 1.08 22.15
C SER A 120 2.58 -0.24 22.67
N SER A 121 2.16 -1.18 21.82
CA SER A 121 1.49 -2.41 22.27
C SER A 121 2.25 -3.69 21.88
N LYS A 122 2.60 -4.43 22.93
CA LYS A 122 3.09 -5.80 22.89
C LYS A 122 1.99 -6.71 22.30
N ASN A 123 2.36 -7.51 21.30
CA ASN A 123 1.54 -8.52 20.62
C ASN A 123 0.50 -7.97 19.62
N ILE A 124 0.61 -8.43 18.37
CA ILE A 124 -0.31 -8.19 17.25
C ILE A 124 -1.80 -8.40 17.60
N GLY A 125 -2.11 -9.20 18.63
CA GLY A 125 -3.46 -9.40 19.14
C GLY A 125 -4.24 -8.10 19.42
N ASP A 126 -3.59 -7.07 19.97
CA ASP A 126 -4.27 -5.80 20.26
C ASP A 126 -4.68 -5.08 18.96
N VAL A 127 -3.80 -5.10 17.96
CA VAL A 127 -4.01 -4.51 16.63
C VAL A 127 -5.13 -5.26 15.88
N LEU A 128 -5.17 -6.59 15.99
CA LEU A 128 -6.22 -7.44 15.42
C LEU A 128 -7.58 -7.25 16.09
N SER A 129 -7.60 -6.98 17.40
CA SER A 129 -8.84 -6.79 18.17
C SER A 129 -9.46 -5.39 18.00
N SER A 130 -8.71 -4.46 17.43
CA SER A 130 -9.17 -3.11 17.14
C SER A 130 -10.16 -3.09 15.97
N ARG A 131 -11.12 -2.15 15.98
CA ARG A 131 -11.97 -1.87 14.81
C ARG A 131 -11.28 -0.84 13.91
N TRP A 132 -11.28 -1.13 12.61
CA TRP A 132 -10.61 -0.39 11.55
C TRP A 132 -11.58 0.56 10.83
N PRO A 133 -11.10 1.45 9.93
CA PRO A 133 -11.98 2.38 9.22
C PRO A 133 -13.24 1.68 8.66
N GLY A 134 -14.40 2.31 8.81
CA GLY A 134 -15.68 1.71 8.44
C GLY A 134 -16.19 0.58 9.36
N GLY A 135 -15.55 0.34 10.52
CA GLY A 135 -15.94 -0.70 11.48
C GLY A 135 -15.42 -2.10 11.14
N ARG A 136 -14.54 -2.19 10.14
CA ARG A 136 -13.91 -3.41 9.63
C ARG A 136 -12.98 -4.05 10.66
N MET A 137 -12.67 -5.33 10.48
CA MET A 137 -11.70 -6.09 11.29
C MET A 137 -10.57 -6.54 10.37
N LEU A 138 -9.33 -6.68 10.87
CA LEU A 138 -8.22 -7.17 10.02
C LEU A 138 -8.38 -8.63 9.63
N THR A 139 -8.94 -9.44 10.53
CA THR A 139 -9.22 -10.85 10.31
C THR A 139 -10.67 -11.14 10.61
N VAL A 140 -11.32 -11.92 9.75
CA VAL A 140 -12.70 -12.35 9.95
C VAL A 140 -12.76 -13.43 11.05
N GLU A 141 -13.85 -13.47 11.81
CA GLU A 141 -14.07 -14.50 12.83
C GLU A 141 -13.91 -15.91 12.25
N GLY A 142 -13.14 -16.76 12.92
CA GLY A 142 -12.79 -18.11 12.45
C GLY A 142 -11.52 -18.18 11.59
N TYR A 143 -10.94 -17.05 11.18
CA TYR A 143 -9.74 -16.97 10.36
C TYR A 143 -8.66 -16.10 11.03
N PRO A 144 -8.13 -16.50 12.20
CA PRO A 144 -7.19 -15.68 12.95
C PRO A 144 -5.86 -15.51 12.23
N HIS A 145 -5.10 -14.48 12.61
CA HIS A 145 -3.68 -14.40 12.29
C HIS A 145 -2.95 -15.59 12.92
N THR A 146 -2.11 -16.25 12.13
CA THR A 146 -1.37 -17.47 12.49
C THR A 146 0.14 -17.30 12.36
N GLY A 147 0.62 -16.06 12.31
CA GLY A 147 2.05 -15.74 12.16
C GLY A 147 2.45 -15.23 10.77
N GLN A 148 1.49 -14.84 9.93
CA GLN A 148 1.78 -14.19 8.65
C GLN A 148 2.61 -12.90 8.84
N PRO A 149 3.52 -12.56 7.92
CA PRO A 149 4.11 -11.22 7.85
C PRO A 149 3.02 -10.15 7.78
N VAL A 150 3.30 -8.97 8.34
CA VAL A 150 2.34 -7.84 8.36
C VAL A 150 2.90 -6.69 7.54
N MET A 151 2.12 -6.20 6.58
CA MET A 151 2.54 -5.15 5.66
C MET A 151 1.59 -3.95 5.76
N LEU A 152 2.13 -2.73 5.83
CA LEU A 152 1.34 -1.51 5.71
C LEU A 152 1.15 -1.17 4.22
N THR A 153 0.16 -1.79 3.59
CA THR A 153 0.00 -1.85 2.13
C THR A 153 -0.64 -0.61 1.53
N GLU A 154 -1.32 0.19 2.35
CA GLU A 154 -1.69 1.56 2.01
C GLU A 154 -1.59 2.48 3.22
N PHE A 155 -0.93 3.62 3.05
CA PHE A 155 -0.92 4.70 4.03
C PHE A 155 -0.55 6.03 3.37
N GLY A 156 -0.65 7.12 4.14
CA GLY A 156 -0.39 8.46 3.65
C GLY A 156 -1.70 9.11 3.20
N GLY A 157 -1.97 9.11 1.89
CA GLY A 157 -3.20 9.71 1.37
C GLY A 157 -3.26 11.23 1.59
N ILE A 158 -2.11 11.90 1.45
CA ILE A 158 -2.00 13.35 1.65
C ILE A 158 -2.18 14.04 0.30
N ALA A 159 -3.33 14.68 0.09
CA ALA A 159 -3.52 15.53 -1.06
C ALA A 159 -2.84 16.88 -0.87
N CYS A 160 -1.98 17.25 -1.81
CA CYS A 160 -1.48 18.62 -1.94
C CYS A 160 -2.35 19.36 -2.94
N ILE A 161 -3.16 20.29 -2.45
CA ILE A 161 -4.14 21.04 -3.22
C ILE A 161 -3.70 22.50 -3.18
N ASP A 162 -3.44 23.12 -4.33
CA ASP A 162 -3.21 24.56 -4.38
C ASP A 162 -4.57 25.29 -4.34
N PRO A 163 -4.91 26.04 -3.28
CA PRO A 163 -6.19 26.74 -3.19
C PRO A 163 -6.39 27.79 -4.30
N ALA A 164 -5.29 28.26 -4.89
CA ALA A 164 -5.30 29.21 -6.00
C ALA A 164 -5.53 28.53 -7.36
N ASP A 165 -5.29 27.22 -7.48
CA ASP A 165 -5.55 26.47 -8.71
C ASP A 165 -7.00 25.98 -8.77
N SER A 166 -7.77 26.58 -9.69
CA SER A 166 -9.16 26.18 -9.92
C SER A 166 -9.33 24.72 -10.36
N ARG A 167 -8.27 24.07 -10.87
CA ARG A 167 -8.27 22.65 -11.26
C ARG A 167 -8.33 21.72 -10.04
N ASP A 168 -7.81 22.16 -8.90
CA ASP A 168 -7.71 21.33 -7.69
C ASP A 168 -8.99 21.36 -6.83
N ARG A 169 -9.96 22.20 -7.18
CA ARG A 169 -11.23 22.34 -6.42
C ARG A 169 -12.10 21.09 -6.38
N LYS A 170 -11.81 20.08 -7.21
CA LYS A 170 -12.52 18.79 -7.24
C LYS A 170 -11.66 17.63 -6.74
N ASN A 171 -10.42 17.89 -6.35
CA ASN A 171 -9.50 16.86 -5.89
C ASN A 171 -9.77 16.54 -4.42
N TRP A 172 -9.52 15.28 -4.04
CA TRP A 172 -9.62 14.83 -2.67
C TRP A 172 -8.38 14.02 -2.27
N GLY A 173 -8.14 13.99 -0.96
CA GLY A 173 -7.22 13.09 -0.28
C GLY A 173 -7.73 12.79 1.12
N TYR A 174 -7.14 11.80 1.78
CA TYR A 174 -7.51 11.43 3.15
C TYR A 174 -7.13 12.55 4.14
N THR A 175 -6.07 13.28 3.83
CA THR A 175 -5.78 14.60 4.41
C THR A 175 -5.35 15.60 3.35
N VAL A 176 -5.44 16.89 3.67
CA VAL A 176 -5.07 17.97 2.74
C VAL A 176 -3.91 18.78 3.33
N CYS A 177 -2.99 19.18 2.46
CA CYS A 177 -1.96 20.20 2.68
C CYS A 177 -2.00 21.21 1.53
N GLU A 178 -1.54 22.43 1.80
CA GLU A 178 -1.70 23.57 0.88
C GLU A 178 -0.40 23.92 0.13
N SER A 179 0.69 23.20 0.39
CA SER A 179 1.97 23.46 -0.28
C SER A 179 2.87 22.21 -0.41
N PRO A 180 3.74 22.18 -1.42
CA PRO A 180 4.83 21.21 -1.55
C PRO A 180 5.69 21.02 -0.29
N ASP A 181 6.02 22.10 0.40
CA ASP A 181 6.86 22.05 1.61
C ASP A 181 6.13 21.39 2.78
N GLU A 182 4.81 21.64 2.90
CA GLU A 182 3.98 20.97 3.89
C GLU A 182 3.80 19.48 3.56
N LEU A 183 3.56 19.14 2.28
CA LEU A 183 3.50 17.75 1.83
C LEU A 183 4.79 17.01 2.20
N ARG A 184 5.94 17.60 1.89
CA ARG A 184 7.26 17.06 2.23
C ARG A 184 7.39 16.82 3.73
N GLY A 185 7.07 17.82 4.56
CA GLY A 185 7.19 17.71 6.01
C GLY A 185 6.31 16.60 6.59
N ARG A 186 5.08 16.46 6.10
CA ARG A 186 4.15 15.38 6.53
C ARG A 186 4.60 14.00 6.04
N TYR A 187 5.06 13.91 4.79
CA TYR A 187 5.61 12.68 4.22
C TYR A 187 6.83 12.16 5.01
N GLU A 188 7.80 13.03 5.28
CA GLU A 188 9.00 12.71 6.07
C GLU A 188 8.61 12.28 7.50
N ALA A 189 7.67 12.98 8.13
CA ALA A 189 7.23 12.67 9.50
C ALA A 189 6.50 11.32 9.60
N LEU A 190 5.63 11.00 8.64
CA LEU A 190 4.92 9.73 8.58
C LEU A 190 5.88 8.55 8.35
N LEU A 191 6.77 8.65 7.36
CA LEU A 191 7.75 7.59 7.10
C LEU A 191 8.68 7.36 8.28
N LYS A 192 9.09 8.44 8.97
CA LYS A 192 9.85 8.31 10.22
C LYS A 192 9.09 7.51 11.29
N ALA A 193 7.76 7.67 11.40
CA ALA A 193 6.97 6.85 12.31
C ALA A 193 6.88 5.39 11.84
N VAL A 194 6.61 5.16 10.56
CA VAL A 194 6.52 3.81 9.97
C VAL A 194 7.83 3.03 10.16
N HIS A 195 8.98 3.64 9.90
CA HIS A 195 10.31 3.02 10.10
C HIS A 195 10.60 2.64 11.56
N ARG A 196 9.89 3.24 12.53
CA ARG A 196 10.03 2.92 13.96
C ARG A 196 9.08 1.83 14.44
N ILE A 197 8.09 1.45 13.63
CA ILE A 197 7.11 0.43 13.98
C ILE A 197 7.72 -0.95 13.66
N GLU A 198 7.91 -1.78 14.69
CA GLU A 198 8.49 -3.11 14.52
C GLU A 198 7.51 -4.15 13.97
N LEU A 199 6.21 -3.86 14.06
CA LEU A 199 5.15 -4.76 13.59
C LEU A 199 5.20 -4.97 12.07
N PHE A 200 5.55 -3.94 11.30
CA PHE A 200 5.51 -4.01 9.84
C PHE A 200 6.80 -4.60 9.27
N ASP A 201 6.65 -5.57 8.38
CA ASP A 201 7.72 -6.17 7.58
C ASP A 201 8.01 -5.36 6.30
N GLY A 202 7.15 -4.39 5.98
CA GLY A 202 7.30 -3.46 4.88
C GLY A 202 6.06 -2.58 4.69
N PHE A 203 6.12 -1.68 3.72
CA PHE A 203 5.04 -0.73 3.44
C PHE A 203 4.93 -0.38 1.95
N CYS A 204 3.77 0.18 1.57
CA CYS A 204 3.49 0.79 0.28
C CYS A 204 2.74 2.12 0.50
N TYR A 205 3.30 3.22 0.00
CA TYR A 205 2.74 4.57 0.17
C TYR A 205 1.72 4.88 -0.92
N THR A 206 0.54 5.35 -0.52
CA THR A 206 -0.50 5.81 -1.44
C THR A 206 -0.35 7.32 -1.69
N GLN A 207 0.03 7.77 -2.89
CA GLN A 207 0.33 6.99 -4.11
C GLN A 207 1.49 7.59 -4.92
N PHE A 208 1.93 6.91 -5.98
CA PHE A 208 3.02 7.39 -6.84
C PHE A 208 2.64 8.68 -7.57
N THR A 209 1.58 8.67 -8.38
CA THR A 209 1.10 9.84 -9.12
C THR A 209 -0.35 10.15 -8.78
N ASP A 210 -0.76 11.41 -8.90
CA ASP A 210 -2.18 11.76 -8.85
C ASP A 210 -2.96 10.99 -9.92
N THR A 211 -4.13 10.49 -9.52
CA THR A 211 -5.00 9.68 -10.37
C THR A 211 -6.37 10.33 -10.43
N PHE A 212 -6.60 11.09 -11.51
CA PHE A 212 -7.82 11.87 -11.73
C PHE A 212 -8.17 12.79 -10.55
N GLN A 213 -9.16 12.42 -9.74
CA GLN A 213 -9.65 13.20 -8.60
C GLN A 213 -8.89 12.88 -7.30
N GLU A 214 -8.18 11.76 -7.24
CA GLU A 214 -7.39 11.39 -6.08
C GLU A 214 -5.99 12.02 -6.21
N ALA A 215 -5.74 13.06 -5.41
CA ALA A 215 -4.53 13.89 -5.52
C ALA A 215 -3.46 13.54 -4.47
N ASN A 216 -3.44 12.28 -4.03
CA ASN A 216 -2.54 11.72 -3.02
C ASN A 216 -1.11 11.44 -3.54
N GLY A 217 -0.82 11.74 -4.81
CA GLY A 217 0.43 11.39 -5.47
C GLY A 217 1.64 12.16 -4.92
N LEU A 218 2.81 11.52 -4.86
CA LEU A 218 4.10 12.21 -4.74
C LEU A 218 4.45 12.99 -6.02
N PHE A 219 3.87 12.57 -7.13
CA PHE A 219 3.96 13.22 -8.43
C PHE A 219 2.57 13.69 -8.88
N THR A 220 2.54 14.72 -9.71
CA THR A 220 1.32 15.12 -10.42
C THR A 220 0.93 14.07 -11.47
N MET A 221 -0.26 14.21 -12.03
CA MET A 221 -0.73 13.35 -13.14
C MET A 221 0.22 13.40 -14.36
N ASP A 222 0.94 14.51 -14.56
CA ASP A 222 1.95 14.67 -15.62
C ASP A 222 3.36 14.22 -15.19
N ARG A 223 3.45 13.45 -14.10
CA ARG A 223 4.69 12.87 -13.55
C ARG A 223 5.70 13.95 -13.14
N GLN A 224 5.22 15.14 -12.78
CA GLN A 224 6.06 16.18 -12.19
C GLN A 224 6.18 15.93 -10.69
N PRO A 225 7.39 15.87 -10.11
CA PRO A 225 7.55 15.65 -8.68
C PRO A 225 6.98 16.84 -7.92
N LYS A 226 6.18 16.58 -6.87
CA LYS A 226 5.60 17.65 -6.05
C LYS A 226 6.64 18.31 -5.14
N PHE A 227 7.70 17.60 -4.77
CA PHE A 227 8.85 18.11 -4.02
C PHE A 227 10.13 17.36 -4.45
N PRO A 228 11.35 17.75 -4.03
CA PRO A 228 12.60 17.18 -4.55
C PRO A 228 12.70 15.65 -4.42
N LEU A 229 13.13 14.98 -5.50
CA LEU A 229 13.25 13.51 -5.57
C LEU A 229 14.20 12.94 -4.52
N GLU A 230 15.26 13.67 -4.20
CA GLU A 230 16.25 13.27 -3.20
C GLU A 230 15.62 13.22 -1.80
N ALA A 231 14.70 14.15 -1.50
CA ALA A 231 13.98 14.16 -0.23
C ALA A 231 12.97 13.00 -0.15
N MET A 232 12.26 12.70 -1.26
CA MET A 232 11.41 11.53 -1.36
C MET A 232 12.21 10.26 -1.07
N ALA A 233 13.27 10.02 -1.85
CA ALA A 233 14.09 8.82 -1.74
C ALA A 233 14.74 8.67 -0.36
N TRP A 234 15.21 9.76 0.25
CA TRP A 234 15.80 9.76 1.59
C TRP A 234 14.80 9.27 2.65
N ALA A 235 13.59 9.82 2.64
CA ALA A 235 12.55 9.44 3.58
C ALA A 235 12.07 8.00 3.35
N THR A 236 11.84 7.60 2.09
CA THR A 236 11.36 6.25 1.76
C THR A 236 12.35 5.19 2.23
N ARG A 237 13.65 5.37 1.97
CA ARG A 237 14.70 4.42 2.38
C ARG A 237 14.94 4.42 3.89
N GLY A 238 14.44 5.42 4.58
CA GLY A 238 14.68 5.60 6.01
C GLY A 238 16.15 5.86 6.35
N ALA A 239 16.91 6.49 5.44
CA ALA A 239 18.34 6.71 5.60
C ALA A 239 18.65 7.56 6.83
N GLY A 240 19.16 6.93 7.90
CA GLY A 240 19.43 7.60 9.19
C GLY A 240 18.44 7.26 10.32
N TYR A 241 17.51 6.32 10.10
CA TYR A 241 16.67 5.76 11.16
C TYR A 241 17.14 4.36 11.55
N THR A 242 17.58 4.20 12.80
CA THR A 242 17.83 2.88 13.40
C THR A 242 16.53 2.38 14.03
N ARG A 243 16.09 1.15 13.70
CA ARG A 243 14.95 0.50 14.35
C ARG A 243 15.19 0.46 15.87
N GLY A 244 14.27 1.04 16.66
CA GLY A 244 14.34 1.02 18.13
C GLY A 244 15.11 2.15 18.83
N GLU A 245 15.75 3.11 18.13
CA GLU A 245 16.42 4.25 18.79
C GLU A 245 15.52 5.49 19.00
N LEU A 246 15.56 6.05 20.21
CA LEU A 246 14.70 7.16 20.69
C LEU A 246 15.40 8.54 20.69
N SER A 247 16.63 8.67 20.17
CA SER A 247 17.39 9.93 20.24
C SER A 247 17.64 10.57 18.85
N SER A 248 18.08 11.83 18.88
CA SER A 248 17.93 12.88 17.85
C SER A 248 18.29 12.49 16.41
N VAL A 249 17.44 12.95 15.48
CA VAL A 249 17.46 12.66 14.04
C VAL A 249 18.40 13.58 13.25
N PRO A 250 19.21 13.06 12.31
CA PRO A 250 19.86 13.88 11.29
C PRO A 250 18.82 14.43 10.31
N GLN A 251 18.86 15.73 10.02
CA GLN A 251 18.03 16.33 8.97
C GLN A 251 18.50 15.86 7.58
N ALA A 252 17.56 15.75 6.64
CA ALA A 252 17.90 15.59 5.22
C ALA A 252 18.89 16.71 4.80
N PRO A 253 19.93 16.40 4.03
CA PRO A 253 20.92 17.40 3.64
C PRO A 253 20.25 18.54 2.87
N ILE A 254 20.46 19.78 3.31
CA ILE A 254 20.10 20.98 2.55
C ILE A 254 21.14 21.13 1.44
N LEU A 255 20.82 20.64 0.23
CA LEU A 255 21.68 20.85 -0.93
C LEU A 255 21.32 22.18 -1.60
N ASN A 256 22.00 23.25 -1.19
CA ASN A 256 22.05 24.48 -1.96
C ASN A 256 23.02 24.27 -3.14
N GLY A 257 22.55 23.78 -4.28
CA GLY A 257 23.36 23.65 -5.49
C GLY A 257 22.58 23.16 -6.72
N PRO A 258 22.96 23.59 -7.95
CA PRO A 258 22.29 23.16 -9.17
C PRO A 258 22.55 21.66 -9.44
N PRO A 259 21.67 20.98 -10.21
CA PRO A 259 21.70 19.54 -10.36
C PRO A 259 22.97 19.11 -11.11
N GLY A 260 23.89 18.46 -10.42
CA GLY A 260 25.18 18.03 -10.97
C GLY A 260 25.63 16.70 -10.38
N ASN A 261 25.51 15.64 -11.20
CA ASN A 261 26.15 14.33 -11.10
C ASN A 261 25.93 13.53 -9.81
N ALA A 262 24.82 12.80 -9.75
CA ALA A 262 24.62 11.70 -8.81
C ALA A 262 25.46 10.47 -9.20
N SER A 263 26.29 10.00 -8.27
CA SER A 263 26.91 8.67 -8.30
C SER A 263 25.87 7.58 -8.02
N PRO A 264 26.08 6.31 -8.45
CA PRO A 264 25.05 5.29 -8.40
C PRO A 264 24.71 4.89 -6.96
N LEU A 265 23.45 5.04 -6.58
CA LEU A 265 22.92 4.55 -5.32
C LEU A 265 22.74 3.03 -5.41
N THR A 266 23.43 2.29 -4.53
CA THR A 266 23.20 0.86 -4.32
C THR A 266 21.85 0.65 -3.64
N LEU A 267 21.03 -0.26 -4.20
CA LEU A 267 19.75 -0.68 -3.64
C LEU A 267 19.99 -1.63 -2.46
N ASP A 268 19.67 -1.18 -1.26
CA ASP A 268 19.20 -2.02 -0.17
C ASP A 268 17.96 -1.30 0.41
N HIS A 269 16.93 -2.08 0.74
CA HIS A 269 15.56 -1.72 1.19
C HIS A 269 14.45 -1.89 0.14
N LEU A 270 13.54 -2.83 0.43
CA LEU A 270 12.31 -3.11 -0.30
C LEU A 270 11.34 -1.92 -0.19
N VAL A 271 10.84 -1.45 -1.32
CA VAL A 271 9.70 -0.53 -1.43
C VAL A 271 8.72 -1.18 -2.39
N MET A 272 7.49 -1.42 -1.94
CA MET A 272 6.41 -1.98 -2.76
C MET A 272 5.51 -0.83 -3.25
N GLU A 273 4.97 -0.95 -4.46
CA GLU A 273 4.15 0.06 -5.13
C GLU A 273 2.75 -0.49 -5.46
N SER A 274 1.71 0.35 -5.31
CA SER A 274 0.33 0.06 -5.75
C SER A 274 -0.15 1.13 -6.74
N GLU A 275 -0.74 0.70 -7.87
CA GLU A 275 -1.47 1.56 -8.80
C GLU A 275 -2.96 1.17 -8.76
N LYS A 276 -3.82 2.03 -8.20
CA LYS A 276 -5.27 1.80 -8.18
C LYS A 276 -5.86 2.05 -9.57
N SER A 277 -6.09 0.98 -10.35
CA SER A 277 -6.93 1.07 -11.55
C SER A 277 -8.40 1.04 -11.16
N HIS A 278 -9.04 2.20 -11.05
CA HIS A 278 -10.49 2.28 -11.02
C HIS A 278 -11.01 1.98 -12.43
N ALA A 279 -11.66 0.83 -12.63
CA ALA A 279 -12.41 0.58 -13.84
C ALA A 279 -13.63 1.52 -13.87
N PRO A 280 -13.92 2.20 -15.01
CA PRO A 280 -15.03 3.14 -15.14
C PRO A 280 -16.42 2.47 -15.04
#